data_AF-A0A933DSQ7-F1
#
_entry.id   AF-A0A933DSQ7-F1
#
_cell.length_a   1.000
_cell.length_b   1.000
_cell.length_c   1.000
_cell.angle_alpha   90.00
_cell.angle_beta   90.00
_cell.angle_gamma   90.00
#
_symmetry.space_group_name_H-M   'P 1'
#
loop_
_entity.id
_entity.type
_entity.pdbx_description
1 polymer ?
#
loop_
_entity_poly.entity_id
_entity_poly.type
_entity_poly.pdbx_seq_one_letter_code
_entity_poly.pdbx_strand_id
1 'polypeptide(L)'
;MSDQRKLAHVEPIAIRWADMDAMGHVNNVVYFRYMEQARISWFERLVPAREAWKSSGIVIVNASCNFRRAITYPGTVEVRVYVGRPGGSSVATYYELCVGSEIYADGAAVVVFIDMQTQKPVRIPEQIRSLLQSSAP
;
A
#
# COMPACT_ATOMS: atom_id res chain seq x y z
N MET A 1 -5.08 -12.71 -19.52
CA MET A 1 -4.53 -11.32 -19.50
C MET A 1 -3.62 -11.24 -18.30
N SER A 2 -2.30 -11.31 -18.52
CA SER A 2 -1.32 -11.24 -17.44
C SER A 2 -1.41 -9.87 -16.79
N ASP A 3 -1.86 -9.84 -15.55
CA ASP A 3 -2.00 -8.63 -14.74
C ASP A 3 -0.59 -8.15 -14.39
N GLN A 4 -0.01 -7.30 -15.24
CA GLN A 4 1.34 -6.73 -15.04
C GLN A 4 1.30 -5.75 -13.85
N ARG A 5 1.30 -6.31 -12.64
CA ARG A 5 1.49 -5.59 -11.38
C ARG A 5 3.00 -5.45 -11.16
N LYS A 6 3.47 -4.22 -10.94
CA LYS A 6 4.90 -3.92 -10.77
C LYS A 6 5.22 -3.68 -9.31
N LEU A 7 6.29 -4.30 -8.79
CA LEU A 7 6.75 -4.04 -7.42
C LEU A 7 7.24 -2.59 -7.32
N ALA A 8 6.62 -1.80 -6.46
CA ALA A 8 6.87 -0.37 -6.31
C ALA A 8 7.52 0.00 -4.98
N HIS A 9 7.26 -0.77 -3.92
CA HIS A 9 7.80 -0.49 -2.59
C HIS A 9 7.80 -1.76 -1.72
N VAL A 10 8.70 -1.81 -0.75
CA VAL A 10 8.75 -2.86 0.27
C VAL A 10 8.91 -2.19 1.63
N GLU A 11 8.00 -2.49 2.56
CA GLU A 11 7.98 -1.92 3.91
C GLU A 11 8.08 -3.04 4.95
N PRO A 12 9.20 -3.16 5.69
CA PRO A 12 9.29 -4.08 6.82
C PRO A 12 8.63 -3.45 8.06
N ILE A 13 7.70 -4.17 8.67
CA ILE A 13 6.94 -3.71 9.85
C ILE A 13 7.07 -4.74 10.97
N ALA A 14 7.57 -4.31 12.14
CA ALA A 14 7.62 -5.16 13.32
C ALA A 14 6.21 -5.46 13.83
N ILE A 15 5.90 -6.73 14.05
CA ILE A 15 4.62 -7.16 14.63
C ILE A 15 4.65 -6.79 16.10
N ARG A 16 3.63 -6.06 16.57
CA ARG A 16 3.51 -5.71 17.99
C ARG A 16 2.70 -6.78 18.70
N TRP A 17 3.06 -7.07 19.96
CA TRP A 17 2.23 -7.98 20.77
C TRP A 17 0.79 -7.49 20.88
N ALA A 18 0.60 -6.17 21.00
CA ALA A 18 -0.71 -5.51 21.05
C ALA A 18 -1.52 -5.58 19.75
N ASP A 19 -0.92 -6.01 18.63
CA ASP A 19 -1.65 -6.24 17.38
C ASP A 19 -2.45 -7.55 17.42
N MET A 20 -2.13 -8.46 18.33
CA MET A 20 -2.85 -9.71 18.52
C MET A 20 -4.15 -9.49 19.29
N ASP A 21 -5.19 -10.22 18.92
CA ASP A 21 -6.45 -10.27 19.67
C ASP A 21 -6.54 -11.51 20.56
N ALA A 22 -7.69 -11.70 21.21
CA ALA A 22 -7.94 -12.78 22.15
C ALA A 22 -7.78 -14.18 21.52
N MET A 23 -7.80 -14.32 20.18
CA MET A 23 -7.62 -15.59 19.48
C MET A 23 -6.14 -15.94 19.26
N GLY A 24 -5.20 -15.12 19.76
CA GLY A 24 -3.78 -15.42 19.76
C GLY A 24 -3.07 -15.17 18.42
N HIS A 25 -3.70 -14.40 17.53
CA HIS A 25 -3.12 -13.95 16.27
C HIS A 25 -3.42 -12.48 16.03
N VAL A 26 -2.69 -11.87 15.11
CA VAL A 26 -2.91 -10.48 14.68
C VAL A 26 -4.36 -10.29 14.24
N ASN A 27 -5.01 -9.25 14.75
CA ASN A 27 -6.38 -8.94 14.40
C ASN A 27 -6.50 -8.53 12.92
N ASN A 28 -7.61 -8.92 12.28
CA ASN A 28 -7.84 -8.67 10.85
C ASN A 28 -7.73 -7.18 10.45
N VAL A 29 -8.10 -6.24 11.33
CA VAL A 29 -7.98 -4.79 11.07
C VAL A 29 -6.52 -4.37 10.91
N VAL A 30 -5.59 -5.03 11.61
CA VAL A 30 -4.17 -4.67 11.60
C VAL A 30 -3.53 -4.97 10.24
N TYR A 31 -4.01 -5.98 9.50
CA TYR A 31 -3.53 -6.23 8.13
C TYR A 31 -3.74 -5.01 7.22
N PHE A 32 -4.89 -4.34 7.37
CA PHE A 32 -5.15 -3.08 6.66
C PHE A 32 -4.25 -1.94 7.14
N ARG A 33 -3.88 -1.92 8.42
CA ARG A 33 -2.90 -0.96 8.96
C ARG A 33 -1.48 -1.21 8.43
N TYR A 34 -1.07 -2.46 8.27
CA TYR A 34 0.20 -2.80 7.62
C TYR A 34 0.22 -2.33 6.16
N MET A 35 -0.85 -2.62 5.40
CA MET A 35 -1.00 -2.12 4.02
C MET A 35 -1.05 -0.59 3.94
N GLU A 36 -1.69 0.06 4.92
CA GLU A 36 -1.73 1.51 5.04
C GLU A 36 -0.36 2.10 5.27
N GLN A 37 0.39 1.62 6.26
CA GLN A 37 1.74 2.10 6.53
C GLN A 37 2.64 1.97 5.30
N ALA A 38 2.61 0.81 4.63
CA ALA A 38 3.38 0.59 3.40
C ALA A 38 2.96 1.53 2.26
N ARG A 39 1.66 1.79 2.11
CA ARG A 39 1.13 2.74 1.12
C ARG A 39 1.53 4.18 1.40
N ILE A 40 1.52 4.61 2.66
CA ILE A 40 1.98 5.96 3.06
C ILE A 40 3.46 6.12 2.73
N SER A 41 4.30 5.17 3.15
CA SER A 41 5.74 5.16 2.86
C SER A 41 6.03 5.17 1.35
N TRP A 42 5.29 4.36 0.58
CA TRP A 42 5.37 4.37 -0.88
C TRP A 42 5.01 5.73 -1.49
N PHE A 43 3.91 6.35 -1.04
CA PHE A 43 3.47 7.65 -1.54
C PHE A 43 4.50 8.75 -1.25
N GLU A 44 5.06 8.79 -0.04
CA GLU A 44 6.08 9.76 0.36
C GLU A 44 7.39 9.62 -0.41
N ARG A 45 7.70 8.42 -0.90
CA ARG A 45 8.84 8.19 -1.81
C ARG A 45 8.53 8.59 -3.24
N LEU A 46 7.28 8.42 -3.67
CA LEU A 46 6.83 8.68 -5.03
C LEU A 46 6.67 10.18 -5.31
N VAL A 47 6.20 10.95 -4.32
CA VAL A 47 5.87 12.37 -4.45
C VAL A 47 6.96 13.22 -3.79
N PRO A 48 7.40 14.34 -4.42
CA PRO A 48 8.36 15.25 -3.79
C PRO A 48 7.91 15.67 -2.38
N ALA A 49 8.81 15.63 -1.40
CA ALA A 49 8.49 15.90 0.01
C ALA A 49 7.86 17.29 0.27
N ARG A 50 8.11 18.27 -0.60
CA ARG A 50 7.47 19.60 -0.53
C ARG A 50 5.99 19.60 -0.95
N GLU A 51 5.54 18.57 -1.64
CA GLU A 51 4.19 18.42 -2.22
C GLU A 51 3.37 17.36 -1.47
N ALA A 52 4.02 16.26 -1.06
CA ALA A 52 3.39 15.18 -0.31
C ALA A 52 2.66 15.69 0.94
N TRP A 53 1.37 15.35 1.06
CA TRP A 53 0.45 15.74 2.12
C TRP A 53 0.20 17.24 2.29
N LYS A 54 0.74 18.08 1.38
CA LYS A 54 0.56 19.53 1.40
C LYS A 54 -0.29 20.03 0.24
N SER A 55 0.12 19.72 -0.99
CA SER A 55 -0.63 20.01 -2.20
C SER A 55 -1.15 18.74 -2.87
N SER A 56 -0.45 17.62 -2.69
CA SER A 56 -0.85 16.32 -3.21
C SER A 56 -1.11 15.34 -2.07
N GLY A 57 -2.20 14.59 -2.15
CA GLY A 57 -2.51 13.50 -1.24
C GLY A 57 -3.13 12.32 -1.96
N ILE A 58 -3.34 11.24 -1.23
CA ILE A 58 -4.08 10.07 -1.70
C ILE A 58 -5.20 9.71 -0.74
N VAL A 59 -6.32 9.24 -1.28
CA VAL A 59 -7.43 8.63 -0.54
C VAL A 59 -7.73 7.25 -1.11
N ILE A 60 -8.31 6.38 -0.30
CA ILE A 60 -8.71 5.03 -0.71
C ILE A 60 -10.20 5.05 -1.04
N VAL A 61 -10.56 4.48 -2.19
CA VAL A 61 -11.98 4.31 -2.58
C VAL A 61 -12.44 2.86 -2.53
N ASN A 62 -11.50 1.92 -2.41
CA ASN A 62 -11.78 0.50 -2.21
C ASN A 62 -10.57 -0.18 -1.57
N ALA A 63 -10.82 -1.15 -0.69
CA ALA A 63 -9.78 -2.01 -0.12
C ALA A 63 -10.32 -3.43 0.11
N SER A 64 -9.47 -4.44 -0.06
CA SER A 64 -9.75 -5.84 0.22
C SER A 64 -8.51 -6.55 0.76
N CYS A 65 -8.73 -7.64 1.50
CA CYS A 65 -7.67 -8.50 2.02
C CYS A 65 -8.15 -9.95 2.04
N ASN A 66 -7.31 -10.85 1.53
CA ASN A 66 -7.44 -12.28 1.67
C ASN A 66 -6.48 -12.74 2.76
N PHE A 67 -7.03 -13.28 3.85
CA PHE A 67 -6.25 -13.84 4.95
C PHE A 67 -5.91 -15.29 4.63
N ARG A 68 -4.66 -15.59 4.31
CA ARG A 68 -4.23 -16.95 3.94
C ARG A 68 -3.73 -17.73 5.16
N ARG A 69 -3.04 -17.05 6.06
CA ARG A 69 -2.42 -17.63 7.27
C ARG A 69 -2.47 -16.60 8.40
N ALA A 70 -2.56 -17.08 9.63
CA ALA A 70 -2.53 -16.22 10.81
C ALA A 70 -1.11 -15.71 11.08
N ILE A 71 -0.91 -14.39 11.14
CA ILE A 71 0.31 -13.75 11.62
C ILE A 71 0.30 -13.75 13.16
N THR A 72 1.43 -14.06 13.78
CA THR A 72 1.61 -14.08 15.25
C THR A 72 2.86 -13.32 15.66
N TYR A 73 2.88 -12.81 16.90
CA TYR A 73 4.08 -12.27 17.52
C TYR A 73 4.97 -13.40 18.05
N PRO A 74 6.32 -13.26 18.06
CA PRO A 74 7.11 -12.16 17.50
C PRO A 74 7.41 -12.34 16.00
N GLY A 75 7.73 -11.24 15.32
CA GLY A 75 8.23 -11.28 13.95
C GLY A 75 8.19 -9.93 13.24
N THR A 76 8.52 -9.95 11.96
CA THR A 76 8.42 -8.82 11.05
C THR A 76 7.59 -9.24 9.85
N VAL A 77 6.58 -8.45 9.52
CA VAL A 77 5.84 -8.59 8.27
C VAL A 77 6.50 -7.69 7.23
N GLU A 78 6.88 -8.24 6.09
CA GLU A 78 7.32 -7.50 4.92
C GLU A 78 6.10 -7.24 4.03
N VAL A 79 5.71 -5.97 3.89
CA VAL A 79 4.62 -5.57 3.02
C VAL A 79 5.18 -5.13 1.68
N ARG A 80 4.94 -5.92 0.63
CA ARG A 80 5.30 -5.60 -0.75
C ARG A 80 4.14 -4.88 -1.40
N VAL A 81 4.37 -3.67 -1.89
CA VAL A 81 3.39 -2.86 -2.60
C VAL A 81 3.64 -2.98 -4.08
N TYR A 82 2.62 -3.40 -4.81
CA TYR A 82 2.60 -3.44 -6.26
C TYR A 82 1.62 -2.41 -6.80
N VAL A 83 1.91 -1.88 -7.98
CA VAL A 83 1.04 -0.92 -8.67
C VAL A 83 0.60 -1.46 -10.02
N GLY A 84 -0.66 -1.24 -10.35
CA GLY A 84 -1.21 -1.46 -11.68
C GLY A 84 -1.00 -0.24 -12.58
N ARG A 85 -1.57 -0.29 -13.78
CA ARG A 85 -1.52 0.84 -14.72
C ARG A 85 -2.25 2.06 -14.13
N PRO A 86 -1.64 3.26 -14.11
CA PRO A 86 -2.32 4.46 -13.63
C PRO A 86 -3.48 4.86 -14.56
N GLY A 87 -4.66 5.06 -13.97
CA GLY A 87 -5.84 5.64 -14.59
C GLY A 87 -5.73 7.17 -14.72
N GLY A 88 -6.84 7.90 -14.69
CA GLY A 88 -6.84 9.37 -14.74
C GLY A 88 -6.30 10.01 -13.45
N SER A 89 -7.07 9.84 -12.37
CA SER A 89 -6.75 10.25 -11.00
C SER A 89 -6.44 9.07 -10.07
N SER A 90 -6.62 7.84 -10.53
CA SER A 90 -6.55 6.64 -9.70
C SER A 90 -5.46 5.66 -10.11
N VAL A 91 -4.98 4.87 -9.14
CA VAL A 91 -4.03 3.78 -9.34
C VAL A 91 -4.51 2.57 -8.54
N ALA A 92 -4.57 1.40 -9.17
CA ALA A 92 -4.76 0.15 -8.45
C ALA A 92 -3.44 -0.23 -7.75
N THR A 93 -3.53 -0.57 -6.47
CA THR A 93 -2.44 -1.05 -5.64
C THR A 93 -2.75 -2.45 -5.15
N TYR A 94 -1.73 -3.27 -5.03
CA TYR A 94 -1.82 -4.65 -4.56
C TYR A 94 -0.75 -4.88 -3.52
N TYR A 95 -1.02 -5.76 -2.57
CA TYR A 95 -0.17 -5.96 -1.41
C TYR A 95 0.08 -7.45 -1.23
N GLU A 96 1.32 -7.81 -0.91
CA GLU A 96 1.65 -9.11 -0.34
C GLU A 96 2.25 -8.86 1.04
N LEU A 97 1.69 -9.52 2.06
CA LEU A 97 2.19 -9.49 3.43
C LEU A 97 2.92 -10.80 3.67
N CYS A 98 4.25 -10.71 3.76
CA CYS A 98 5.13 -11.86 3.88
C CYS A 98 5.73 -11.94 5.29
N VAL A 99 5.89 -13.15 5.82
CA VAL A 99 6.74 -13.41 6.99
C VAL A 99 7.78 -14.44 6.55
N GLY A 100 9.05 -14.02 6.48
CA GLY A 100 10.07 -14.78 5.77
C GLY A 100 9.76 -14.88 4.27
N SER A 101 9.79 -16.09 3.71
CA SER A 101 9.50 -16.35 2.29
C SER A 101 8.02 -16.60 1.98
N GLU A 102 7.17 -16.71 3.00
CA GLU A 102 5.79 -17.15 2.87
C GLU A 102 4.82 -15.97 2.83
N ILE A 103 3.80 -16.03 1.97
CA ILE A 103 2.72 -15.05 1.91
C ILE A 103 1.64 -15.43 2.93
N TYR A 104 1.38 -14.52 3.88
CA TYR A 104 0.36 -14.69 4.93
C TYR A 104 -0.97 -14.03 4.57
N ALA A 105 -0.91 -12.94 3.80
CA ALA A 105 -2.08 -12.31 3.23
C ALA A 105 -1.74 -11.59 1.93
N ASP A 106 -2.74 -11.44 1.07
CA ASP A 106 -2.68 -10.55 -0.08
C ASP A 106 -3.86 -9.59 -0.06
N GLY A 107 -3.64 -8.36 -0.51
CA GLY A 107 -4.66 -7.34 -0.52
C GLY A 107 -4.66 -6.52 -1.80
N ALA A 108 -5.72 -5.75 -1.98
CA ALA A 108 -5.82 -4.77 -3.03
C ALA A 108 -6.43 -3.49 -2.49
N ALA A 109 -6.06 -2.36 -3.07
CA ALA A 109 -6.73 -1.10 -2.83
C ALA A 109 -6.67 -0.21 -4.07
N VAL A 110 -7.67 0.64 -4.26
CA VAL A 110 -7.64 1.68 -5.29
C VAL A 110 -7.38 3.01 -4.60
N VAL A 111 -6.26 3.64 -4.95
CA VAL A 111 -5.91 4.98 -4.47
C VAL A 111 -6.30 6.03 -5.49
N VAL A 112 -6.81 7.17 -5.02
CA VAL A 112 -7.14 8.35 -5.82
C VAL A 112 -6.28 9.50 -5.35
N PHE A 113 -5.56 10.12 -6.29
CA PHE A 113 -4.82 11.35 -6.03
C PHE A 113 -5.80 12.52 -5.87
N ILE A 114 -5.58 13.30 -4.83
CA ILE A 114 -6.37 14.49 -4.51
C ILE A 114 -5.49 15.72 -4.37
N ASP A 115 -6.08 16.86 -4.67
CA ASP A 115 -5.57 18.16 -4.24
C ASP A 115 -5.96 18.37 -2.77
N MET A 116 -4.98 18.61 -1.91
CA MET A 116 -5.19 18.68 -0.45
C MET A 116 -5.94 19.94 0.00
N GLN A 117 -5.96 21.01 -0.79
CA GLN A 117 -6.68 22.24 -0.46
C GLN A 117 -8.17 22.11 -0.78
N THR A 118 -8.48 21.52 -1.93
CA THR A 118 -9.85 21.40 -2.44
C THR A 118 -10.51 20.07 -2.09
N GLN A 119 -9.73 19.07 -1.66
CA GLN A 119 -10.14 17.68 -1.41
C GLN A 119 -10.80 17.00 -2.62
N LYS A 120 -10.49 17.48 -3.84
CA LYS A 120 -11.05 16.94 -5.07
C LYS A 120 -10.05 16.03 -5.79
N PRO A 121 -10.53 15.00 -6.52
CA PRO A 121 -9.67 14.18 -7.36
C PRO A 121 -8.90 15.04 -8.36
N VAL A 122 -7.60 14.82 -8.45
CA VAL A 122 -6.72 15.48 -9.42
C VAL A 122 -6.10 14.44 -10.35
N ARG A 123 -5.89 14.81 -11.60
CA ARG A 123 -5.16 13.95 -12.54
C ARG A 123 -3.76 13.68 -11.97
N ILE A 124 -3.33 12.43 -12.03
CA ILE A 124 -1.98 12.05 -11.59
C ILE A 124 -0.97 12.86 -12.41
N PRO A 125 -0.09 13.66 -11.78
CA PRO A 125 0.92 14.45 -12.47
C PRO A 125 1.81 13.58 -13.36
N GLU A 126 2.20 14.09 -14.53
CA GLU A 126 2.89 13.30 -15.55
C GLU A 126 4.23 12.72 -15.06
N GLN A 127 4.94 13.48 -14.21
CA GLN A 127 6.16 13.00 -13.56
C GLN A 127 5.90 11.77 -12.68
N ILE A 128 4.84 11.81 -11.86
CA ILE A 128 4.46 10.68 -11.01
C ILE A 128 3.95 9.51 -11.85
N ARG A 129 3.13 9.78 -12.87
CA ARG A 129 2.64 8.77 -13.82
C ARG A 129 3.79 8.04 -14.48
N SER A 130 4.82 8.76 -14.91
CA SER A 130 6.01 8.19 -15.52
C SER A 130 6.74 7.26 -14.54
N LEU A 131 6.93 7.68 -13.29
CA LEU A 131 7.57 6.85 -12.24
C LEU A 131 6.79 5.56 -11.95
N LEU A 132 5.46 5.65 -11.88
CA LEU A 132 4.58 4.48 -11.71
C LEU A 132 4.69 3.50 -12.88
N GLN A 133 5.02 3.99 -14.06
CA GLN A 133 5.17 3.19 -15.26
C GLN A 133 6.61 2.69 -15.48
N SER A 134 7.62 3.41 -14.99
CA SER A 134 9.04 3.16 -15.30
C SER A 134 9.76 2.23 -14.32
N SER A 135 9.21 1.97 -13.13
CA SER A 135 10.04 1.41 -12.05
C SER A 135 9.90 -0.09 -11.86
N ALA A 136 11.01 -0.80 -12.08
CA ALA A 136 11.59 -1.85 -11.23
C ALA A 136 13.08 -1.45 -11.03
N PRO A 137 13.74 -1.82 -9.93
CA PRO A 137 14.93 -1.14 -9.38
C PRO A 137 16.08 -0.92 -10.36
#